data_AF-A0A970AW27-F1
#
_entry.id   AF-A0A970AW27-F1
#
_cell.length_a   1.000
_cell.length_b   1.000
_cell.length_c   1.000
_cell.angle_alpha   90.00
_cell.angle_beta   90.00
_cell.angle_gamma   90.00
#
_symmetry.space_group_name_H-M   'P 1'
#
loop_
_entity.id
_entity.type
_entity.pdbx_description
1 polymer ?
#
loop_
_entity_poly.entity_id
_entity_poly.type
_entity_poly.pdbx_seq_one_letter_code
_entity_poly.pdbx_strand_id
1 'polypeptide(L)'
;MGEDIQKPLTSRMSVALAWGLISSRTLINKILKKHSISDTGAETYISELIWREFYKYIMYHNPHCMNMELQTKKRNIMWREGKQAKIYFQKWIQAQTGYKIIDSAMHQIIQTGWMHNRARMIVASVLTKNLGIDWRWGQDYFRSVLLDLDEASNNGGWQWGASVGIDPKPIRIFNPYSQQERFDPDEKYIKKYLPKIMILKNQ
;
A
#
# COMPACT_ATOMS: atom_id res chain seq x y z
N MET A 1 -4.11 16.48 2.48
CA MET A 1 -5.44 15.83 2.51
C MET A 1 -5.41 14.65 3.47
N GLY A 2 -6.35 14.60 4.43
CA GLY A 2 -6.53 13.41 5.26
C GLY A 2 -7.23 12.34 4.44
N GLU A 3 -6.49 11.33 3.98
CA GLU A 3 -7.04 10.18 3.26
C GLU A 3 -7.77 9.26 4.24
N ASP A 4 -8.97 9.69 4.63
CA ASP A 4 -9.94 8.84 5.31
C ASP A 4 -10.24 7.62 4.42
N ILE A 5 -9.90 6.43 4.92
CA ILE A 5 -10.01 5.18 4.16
C ILE A 5 -11.48 4.78 3.93
N GLN A 6 -12.40 5.38 4.68
CA GLN A 6 -13.83 5.13 4.57
C GLN A 6 -14.46 5.78 3.34
N LYS A 7 -13.90 6.89 2.84
CA LYS A 7 -14.54 7.71 1.81
C LYS A 7 -14.17 7.22 0.41
N PRO A 8 -15.14 7.09 -0.53
CA PRO A 8 -14.86 6.72 -1.92
C PRO A 8 -14.31 7.91 -2.72
N LEU A 9 -13.26 8.57 -2.24
CA LEU A 9 -12.69 9.78 -2.85
C LEU A 9 -11.55 9.49 -3.84
N THR A 10 -11.25 8.21 -4.07
CA THR A 10 -10.22 7.79 -5.03
C THR A 10 -10.85 7.34 -6.34
N SER A 11 -10.15 7.56 -7.44
CA SER A 11 -10.71 7.39 -8.79
C SER A 11 -10.87 5.95 -9.25
N ARG A 12 -10.25 4.98 -8.56
CA ARG A 12 -10.20 3.55 -8.96
C ARG A 12 -9.64 3.31 -10.38
N MET A 13 -8.89 4.27 -10.94
CA MET A 13 -8.30 4.16 -12.28
C MET A 13 -7.01 3.34 -12.34
N SER A 14 -6.51 2.84 -11.19
CA SER A 14 -5.23 2.13 -11.12
C SER A 14 -5.20 0.87 -12.00
N VAL A 15 -6.28 0.09 -12.04
CA VAL A 15 -6.39 -1.07 -12.96
C VAL A 15 -6.27 -0.62 -14.41
N ALA A 16 -7.08 0.35 -14.85
CA ALA A 16 -7.04 0.83 -16.23
C ALA A 16 -5.65 1.37 -16.63
N LEU A 17 -4.92 1.99 -15.69
CA LEU A 17 -3.56 2.49 -15.89
C LEU A 17 -2.50 1.39 -15.89
N ALA A 18 -2.65 0.35 -15.08
CA ALA A 18 -1.73 -0.79 -15.02
C ALA A 18 -1.79 -1.61 -16.31
N TRP A 19 -3.01 -1.85 -16.80
CA TRP A 19 -3.27 -2.63 -18.01
C TRP A 19 -3.18 -1.82 -19.31
N GLY A 20 -2.83 -0.54 -19.24
CA GLY A 20 -2.69 0.33 -20.42
C GLY A 20 -4.01 0.64 -21.16
N LEU A 21 -5.16 0.40 -20.53
CA LEU A 21 -6.49 0.74 -21.08
C LEU A 21 -6.68 2.26 -21.22
N ILE A 22 -5.94 3.04 -20.45
CA ILE A 22 -5.84 4.48 -20.59
C ILE A 22 -4.42 4.96 -20.28
N SER A 23 -3.95 5.98 -21.02
CA SER A 23 -2.66 6.59 -20.74
C SER A 23 -2.75 7.70 -19.68
N SER A 24 -1.70 7.86 -18.87
CA SER A 24 -1.58 8.97 -17.92
C SER A 24 -1.68 10.33 -18.62
N ARG A 25 -1.08 10.48 -19.81
CA ARG A 25 -1.19 11.68 -20.66
C ARG A 25 -2.64 12.00 -21.03
N THR A 26 -3.43 10.99 -21.40
CA THR A 26 -4.86 11.17 -21.71
C THR A 26 -5.63 11.70 -20.52
N LEU A 27 -5.37 11.18 -19.31
CA LEU A 27 -6.01 11.65 -18.08
C LEU A 27 -5.61 13.09 -17.76
N ILE A 28 -4.31 13.40 -17.79
CA ILE A 28 -3.80 14.76 -17.54
C ILE A 28 -4.45 15.76 -18.51
N ASN A 29 -4.46 15.46 -19.81
CA ASN A 29 -5.08 16.33 -20.81
C ASN A 29 -6.59 16.51 -20.58
N LYS A 30 -7.31 15.46 -20.15
CA LYS A 30 -8.75 15.57 -19.82
C LYS A 30 -8.98 16.42 -18.58
N ILE A 31 -8.13 16.32 -17.57
CA ILE A 31 -8.21 17.12 -16.34
C ILE A 31 -7.93 18.58 -16.65
N LEU A 32 -6.82 18.89 -17.32
CA LEU A 32 -6.43 20.27 -17.66
C LEU A 32 -7.40 20.98 -18.61
N LYS A 33 -8.20 20.23 -19.38
CA LYS A 33 -9.30 20.81 -20.19
C LYS A 33 -10.50 21.27 -19.37
N LYS A 34 -10.69 20.73 -18.17
CA LYS A 34 -11.87 20.96 -17.33
C LYS A 34 -11.58 21.70 -16.02
N HIS A 35 -10.34 21.61 -15.55
CA HIS A 35 -9.90 22.15 -14.26
C HIS A 35 -8.60 22.93 -14.45
N SER A 36 -8.46 24.02 -13.69
CA SER A 36 -7.18 24.69 -13.52
C SER A 36 -6.23 23.81 -12.72
N ILE A 37 -4.92 23.98 -12.90
CA ILE A 37 -3.92 23.29 -12.08
C ILE A 37 -3.95 23.75 -10.61
N SER A 38 -4.54 24.91 -10.34
CA SER A 38 -4.78 25.43 -8.98
C SER A 38 -5.98 24.77 -8.28
N ASP A 39 -6.75 23.92 -8.96
CA ASP A 39 -7.77 23.09 -8.33
C ASP A 39 -7.07 21.99 -7.53
N THR A 40 -7.23 22.03 -6.20
CA THR A 40 -6.58 21.09 -5.27
C THR A 40 -6.82 19.61 -5.60
N GLY A 41 -7.99 19.28 -6.18
CA GLY A 41 -8.30 17.92 -6.61
C GLY A 41 -7.55 17.53 -7.88
N ALA A 42 -7.49 18.44 -8.85
CA ALA A 42 -6.74 18.25 -10.09
C ALA A 42 -5.23 18.14 -9.82
N GLU A 43 -4.69 19.03 -9.00
CA GLU A 43 -3.29 19.02 -8.57
C GLU A 43 -2.95 17.69 -7.88
N THR A 44 -3.76 17.28 -6.90
CA THR A 44 -3.54 16.02 -6.17
C THR A 44 -3.58 14.82 -7.13
N TYR A 45 -4.58 14.76 -8.02
CA TYR A 45 -4.69 13.65 -8.97
C TYR A 45 -3.48 13.57 -9.90
N ILE A 46 -3.04 14.71 -10.44
CA ILE A 46 -1.85 14.78 -11.32
C ILE A 46 -0.60 14.38 -10.54
N SER A 47 -0.46 14.81 -9.28
CA SER A 47 0.64 14.41 -8.40
C SER A 47 0.68 12.89 -8.19
N GLU A 48 -0.47 12.23 -7.99
CA GLU A 48 -0.54 10.77 -7.89
C GLU A 48 -0.15 10.06 -9.21
N LEU A 49 -0.49 10.64 -10.37
CA LEU A 49 0.03 10.14 -11.65
C LEU A 49 1.55 10.32 -11.77
N ILE A 50 2.09 11.42 -11.27
CA ILE A 50 3.53 11.67 -11.24
C ILE A 50 4.24 10.65 -10.34
N TRP A 51 3.66 10.27 -9.18
CA TRP A 51 4.21 9.20 -8.34
C TRP A 51 4.36 7.88 -9.08
N ARG A 52 3.37 7.51 -9.91
CA ARG A 52 3.47 6.31 -10.78
C ARG A 52 4.64 6.41 -11.75
N GLU A 53 4.80 7.53 -12.45
CA GLU A 53 5.91 7.73 -13.39
C GLU A 53 7.26 7.79 -12.66
N PHE A 54 7.29 8.39 -11.46
CA PHE A 54 8.48 8.46 -10.62
C PHE A 54 8.98 7.07 -10.22
N TYR A 55 8.09 6.18 -9.76
CA TYR A 55 8.51 4.81 -9.44
C TYR A 55 9.05 4.06 -10.67
N LYS A 56 8.47 4.28 -11.85
CA LYS A 56 8.99 3.70 -13.11
C LYS A 56 10.38 4.21 -13.45
N TYR A 57 10.58 5.53 -13.34
CA TYR A 57 11.88 6.17 -13.54
C TYR A 57 12.94 5.54 -12.62
N ILE A 58 12.61 5.37 -11.35
CA ILE A 58 13.52 4.79 -10.36
C ILE A 58 13.89 3.35 -10.72
N MET A 59 12.88 2.52 -11.00
CA MET A 59 13.09 1.12 -11.35
C MET A 59 13.91 0.98 -12.63
N TYR A 60 13.66 1.82 -13.63
CA TYR A 60 14.44 1.86 -14.87
C TYR A 60 15.92 2.14 -14.61
N HIS A 61 16.23 3.13 -13.77
CA HIS A 61 17.62 3.49 -13.45
C HIS A 61 18.26 2.57 -12.39
N ASN A 62 17.48 1.79 -11.65
CA ASN A 62 17.96 0.93 -10.57
C ASN A 62 17.30 -0.45 -10.62
N PRO A 63 17.48 -1.24 -11.70
CA PRO A 63 16.73 -2.50 -11.90
C PRO A 63 16.94 -3.52 -10.77
N HIS A 64 18.07 -3.47 -10.08
CA HIS A 64 18.36 -4.30 -8.91
C HIS A 64 17.42 -4.05 -7.72
N CYS A 65 16.75 -2.90 -7.66
CA CYS A 65 15.81 -2.54 -6.59
C CYS A 65 14.59 -3.48 -6.54
N MET A 66 14.36 -4.24 -7.60
CA MET A 66 13.32 -5.27 -7.66
C MET A 66 13.48 -6.33 -6.57
N ASN A 67 14.72 -6.71 -6.29
CA ASN A 67 15.08 -7.79 -5.37
C ASN A 67 15.97 -7.31 -4.21
N MET A 68 16.39 -6.05 -4.20
CA MET A 68 17.30 -5.49 -3.21
C MET A 68 16.77 -4.16 -2.69
N GLU A 69 17.13 -3.84 -1.44
CA GLU A 69 16.95 -2.51 -0.90
C GLU A 69 17.66 -1.49 -1.79
N LEU A 70 16.93 -0.46 -2.20
CA LEU A 70 17.45 0.64 -3.00
C LEU A 70 18.54 1.39 -2.20
N GLN A 71 18.30 1.62 -0.90
CA GLN A 71 19.33 2.13 -0.01
C GLN A 71 20.34 1.02 0.33
N THR A 72 21.53 1.06 -0.27
CA THR A 72 22.61 0.09 -0.03
C THR A 72 22.93 -0.09 1.46
N LYS A 73 22.91 1.01 2.25
CA LYS A 73 23.14 0.99 3.71
C LYS A 73 22.09 0.20 4.52
N LYS A 74 20.96 -0.16 3.91
CA LYS A 74 19.85 -0.91 4.52
C LYS A 74 19.83 -2.39 4.13
N ARG A 75 20.76 -2.87 3.29
CA ARG A 75 20.81 -4.27 2.83
C ARG A 75 21.17 -5.28 3.92
N ASN A 76 21.71 -4.82 5.04
CA ASN A 76 22.08 -5.67 6.18
C ASN A 76 20.99 -5.69 7.29
N ILE A 77 19.75 -5.31 6.97
CA ILE A 77 18.64 -5.49 7.91
C ILE A 77 18.41 -6.98 8.11
N MET A 78 18.47 -7.43 9.37
CA MET A 78 18.14 -8.80 9.73
C MET A 78 16.62 -8.92 9.85
N TRP A 79 15.99 -9.49 8.82
CA TRP A 79 14.58 -9.85 8.85
C TRP A 79 14.36 -11.10 9.73
N ARG A 80 13.14 -11.26 10.25
CA ARG A 80 12.75 -12.46 11.01
C ARG A 80 12.73 -13.66 10.07
N GLU A 81 13.35 -14.75 10.49
CA GLU A 81 13.42 -15.99 9.71
C GLU A 81 12.78 -17.18 10.44
N GLY A 82 12.79 -18.35 9.78
CA GLY A 82 12.37 -19.61 10.37
C GLY A 82 10.85 -19.79 10.52
N LYS A 83 10.47 -20.71 11.41
CA LYS A 83 9.07 -21.13 11.59
C LYS A 83 8.17 -19.99 12.06
N GLN A 84 8.68 -19.13 12.95
CA GLN A 84 7.89 -18.01 13.48
C GLN A 84 7.59 -16.96 12.40
N ALA A 85 8.56 -16.64 11.54
CA ALA A 85 8.34 -15.73 10.41
C ALA A 85 7.22 -16.23 9.48
N LYS A 86 7.26 -17.53 9.15
CA LYS A 86 6.22 -18.18 8.33
C LYS A 86 4.86 -18.12 8.99
N ILE A 87 4.76 -18.35 10.31
CA ILE A 87 3.49 -18.26 11.05
C ILE A 87 2.93 -16.83 11.01
N TYR A 88 3.77 -15.82 11.24
CA TYR A 88 3.33 -14.41 11.22
C TYR A 88 2.90 -13.97 9.83
N PHE A 89 3.66 -14.35 8.81
CA PHE A 89 3.27 -14.07 7.43
C PHE A 89 1.96 -14.77 7.05
N GLN A 90 1.77 -16.04 7.44
CA GLN A 90 0.52 -16.78 7.23
C GLN A 90 -0.67 -16.09 7.90
N LYS A 91 -0.53 -15.66 9.16
CA LYS A 91 -1.58 -14.89 9.84
C LYS A 91 -1.89 -13.58 9.12
N TRP A 92 -0.87 -12.91 8.59
CA TRP A 92 -1.03 -11.67 7.85
C TRP A 92 -1.79 -11.88 6.52
N ILE A 93 -1.39 -12.85 5.68
CA ILE A 93 -2.10 -13.12 4.42
C ILE A 93 -3.53 -13.66 4.65
N GLN A 94 -3.79 -14.32 5.78
CA GLN A 94 -5.11 -14.88 6.12
C GLN A 94 -6.02 -13.90 6.86
N ALA A 95 -5.61 -12.64 7.06
CA ALA A 95 -6.38 -11.66 7.84
C ALA A 95 -6.68 -12.12 9.29
N GLN A 96 -5.68 -12.73 9.95
CA GLN A 96 -5.76 -13.26 11.32
C GLN A 96 -4.67 -12.68 12.22
N THR A 97 -4.32 -11.41 12.02
CA THR A 97 -3.29 -10.72 12.81
C THR A 97 -3.82 -10.30 14.18
N GLY A 98 -5.14 -10.12 14.32
CA GLY A 98 -5.77 -9.57 15.51
C GLY A 98 -5.87 -8.04 15.48
N TYR A 99 -5.20 -7.37 14.55
CA TYR A 99 -5.35 -5.93 14.33
C TYR A 99 -6.49 -5.69 13.33
N LYS A 100 -7.64 -5.21 13.82
CA LYS A 100 -8.86 -5.03 13.01
C LYS A 100 -8.59 -4.30 11.68
N ILE A 101 -7.84 -3.20 11.69
CA ILE A 101 -7.53 -2.42 10.47
C ILE A 101 -6.69 -3.23 9.45
N ILE A 102 -5.78 -4.08 9.93
CA ILE A 102 -4.96 -4.94 9.07
C ILE A 102 -5.80 -6.07 8.50
N ASP A 103 -6.55 -6.77 9.36
CA ASP A 103 -7.39 -7.89 8.96
C ASP A 103 -8.46 -7.43 7.96
N SER A 104 -9.04 -6.24 8.15
CA SER A 104 -9.99 -5.62 7.21
C SER A 104 -9.34 -5.31 5.86
N ALA A 105 -8.11 -4.79 5.86
CA ALA A 105 -7.37 -4.52 4.63
C ALA A 105 -7.02 -5.80 3.87
N MET A 106 -6.57 -6.83 4.58
CA MET A 106 -6.25 -8.13 3.98
C MET A 106 -7.52 -8.83 3.45
N HIS A 107 -8.67 -8.66 4.11
CA HIS A 107 -9.95 -9.07 3.53
C HIS A 107 -10.35 -8.27 2.29
N GLN A 108 -10.12 -6.94 2.27
CA GLN A 108 -10.43 -6.11 1.12
C GLN A 108 -9.73 -6.61 -0.15
N ILE A 109 -8.42 -6.85 -0.07
CA ILE A 109 -7.63 -7.30 -1.23
C ILE A 109 -8.07 -8.67 -1.71
N ILE A 110 -8.38 -9.61 -0.80
CA ILE A 110 -8.89 -10.95 -1.16
C ILE A 110 -10.25 -10.86 -1.85
N GLN A 111 -11.16 -10.02 -1.35
CA GLN A 111 -12.53 -9.91 -1.89
C GLN A 111 -12.60 -9.15 -3.21
N THR A 112 -11.71 -8.19 -3.44
CA THR A 112 -11.85 -7.22 -4.54
C THR A 112 -10.68 -7.17 -5.50
N GLY A 113 -9.56 -7.83 -5.18
CA GLY A 113 -8.30 -7.69 -5.92
C GLY A 113 -7.71 -6.29 -5.88
N TRP A 114 -8.17 -5.43 -4.96
CA TRP A 114 -7.73 -4.04 -4.83
C TRP A 114 -7.68 -3.63 -3.36
N MET A 115 -6.69 -2.83 -2.98
CA MET A 115 -6.60 -2.26 -1.64
C MET A 115 -6.42 -0.74 -1.70
N HIS A 116 -7.05 0.00 -0.77
CA HIS A 116 -6.87 1.44 -0.67
C HIS A 116 -5.41 1.78 -0.36
N ASN A 117 -4.86 2.83 -0.99
CA ASN A 117 -3.43 3.18 -0.84
C ASN A 117 -3.02 3.35 0.63
N ARG A 118 -3.83 4.06 1.42
CA ARG A 118 -3.64 4.17 2.88
C ARG A 118 -3.54 2.81 3.58
N ALA A 119 -4.42 1.86 3.26
CA ALA A 119 -4.32 0.51 3.80
C ALA A 119 -3.05 -0.20 3.36
N ARG A 120 -2.63 -0.07 2.08
CA ARG A 120 -1.37 -0.64 1.58
C ARG A 120 -0.18 -0.16 2.40
N MET A 121 -0.11 1.14 2.69
CA MET A 121 0.93 1.74 3.54
C MET A 121 0.91 1.13 4.96
N ILE A 122 -0.27 0.98 5.56
CA ILE A 122 -0.43 0.45 6.91
C ILE A 122 -0.01 -1.02 6.97
N VAL A 123 -0.51 -1.87 6.08
CA VAL A 123 -0.19 -3.31 6.10
C VAL A 123 1.28 -3.57 5.79
N ALA A 124 1.90 -2.77 4.92
CA ALA A 124 3.33 -2.87 4.61
C ALA A 124 4.21 -2.46 5.81
N SER A 125 3.84 -1.37 6.50
CA SER A 125 4.55 -0.95 7.72
C SER A 125 4.43 -2.01 8.81
N VAL A 126 3.23 -2.57 9.05
CA VAL A 126 3.04 -3.60 10.07
C VAL A 126 3.81 -4.88 9.75
N LEU A 127 3.78 -5.34 8.49
CA LEU A 127 4.52 -6.54 8.09
C LEU A 127 6.02 -6.38 8.37
N THR A 128 6.59 -5.24 7.98
CA THR A 128 8.04 -5.03 8.02
C THR A 128 8.55 -4.53 9.36
N LYS A 129 7.76 -3.76 10.12
CA LYS A 129 8.20 -3.08 11.36
C LYS A 129 7.68 -3.74 12.62
N ASN A 130 6.46 -4.27 12.61
CA ASN A 130 5.88 -4.90 13.79
C ASN A 130 6.14 -6.41 13.78
N LEU A 131 5.93 -7.06 12.62
CA LEU A 131 6.19 -8.50 12.49
C LEU A 131 7.66 -8.81 12.15
N GLY A 132 8.38 -7.83 11.58
CA GLY A 132 9.78 -7.95 11.21
C GLY A 132 10.00 -8.87 10.00
N ILE A 133 8.98 -9.07 9.16
CA ILE A 133 9.05 -9.92 7.98
C ILE A 133 9.65 -9.14 6.82
N ASP A 134 10.44 -9.82 5.99
CA ASP A 134 11.01 -9.26 4.77
C ASP A 134 9.90 -8.71 3.86
N TRP A 135 10.07 -7.46 3.44
CA TRP A 135 9.14 -6.75 2.55
C TRP A 135 8.92 -7.46 1.22
N ARG A 136 9.91 -8.24 0.75
CA ARG A 136 9.82 -9.04 -0.48
C ARG A 136 8.69 -10.05 -0.43
N TRP A 137 8.41 -10.62 0.75
CA TRP A 137 7.30 -11.57 0.91
C TRP A 137 5.95 -10.88 0.68
N GLY A 138 5.82 -9.66 1.21
CA GLY A 138 4.66 -8.81 0.97
C GLY A 138 4.54 -8.37 -0.48
N GLN A 139 5.65 -7.99 -1.11
CA GLN A 139 5.73 -7.64 -2.54
C GLN A 139 5.19 -8.77 -3.41
N ASP A 140 5.69 -9.99 -3.18
CA ASP A 140 5.34 -11.16 -3.97
C ASP A 140 3.89 -11.60 -3.73
N TYR A 141 3.39 -11.46 -2.50
CA TYR A 141 1.97 -11.66 -2.22
C TYR A 141 1.10 -10.63 -2.94
N PHE A 142 1.44 -9.33 -2.87
CA PHE A 142 0.70 -8.29 -3.59
C PHE A 142 0.74 -8.51 -5.11
N ARG A 143 1.86 -9.00 -5.65
CA ARG A 143 1.98 -9.41 -7.05
C ARG A 143 0.95 -10.49 -7.44
N SER A 144 0.65 -11.43 -6.55
CA SER A 144 -0.26 -12.55 -6.87
C SER A 144 -1.75 -12.21 -6.73
N VAL A 145 -2.11 -11.13 -6.03
CA VAL A 145 -3.52 -10.83 -5.73
C VAL A 145 -4.04 -9.47 -6.23
N LEU A 146 -3.15 -8.52 -6.58
CA LEU A 146 -3.58 -7.19 -7.05
C LEU A 146 -3.95 -7.19 -8.54
N LEU A 147 -5.18 -6.76 -8.84
CA LEU A 147 -5.63 -6.50 -10.20
C LEU A 147 -4.98 -5.24 -10.80
N ASP A 148 -4.51 -4.32 -9.96
CA ASP A 148 -3.84 -3.09 -10.38
C ASP A 148 -2.32 -3.16 -10.24
N LEU A 149 -1.76 -4.36 -10.33
CA LEU A 149 -0.32 -4.57 -10.26
C LEU A 149 0.42 -3.77 -11.34
N ASP A 150 1.26 -2.84 -10.87
CA ASP A 150 2.32 -2.20 -11.63
C ASP A 150 3.61 -2.44 -10.84
N GLU A 151 4.57 -3.20 -11.41
CA GLU A 151 5.75 -3.66 -10.66
C GLU A 151 6.54 -2.52 -10.02
N ALA A 152 6.70 -1.42 -10.75
CA ALA A 152 7.40 -0.23 -10.27
C ALA A 152 6.70 0.38 -9.04
N SER A 153 5.39 0.59 -9.15
CA SER A 153 4.58 1.15 -8.06
C SER A 153 4.49 0.20 -6.86
N ASN A 154 4.38 -1.11 -7.10
CA ASN A 154 4.36 -2.15 -6.05
C ASN A 154 5.70 -2.17 -5.30
N ASN A 155 6.83 -2.31 -6.02
CA ASN A 155 8.16 -2.30 -5.43
C ASN A 155 8.43 -1.02 -4.65
N GLY A 156 8.15 0.14 -5.26
CA GLY A 156 8.32 1.44 -4.65
C GLY A 156 7.54 1.61 -3.35
N GLY A 157 6.27 1.18 -3.34
CA GLY A 157 5.42 1.17 -2.15
C GLY A 157 5.94 0.28 -1.03
N TRP A 158 6.38 -0.94 -1.35
CA TRP A 158 6.95 -1.87 -0.37
C TRP A 158 8.27 -1.37 0.21
N GLN A 159 9.16 -0.85 -0.63
CA GLN A 159 10.41 -0.26 -0.16
C GLN A 159 10.18 1.00 0.69
N TRP A 160 9.15 1.79 0.38
CA TRP A 160 8.72 2.90 1.21
C TRP A 160 8.20 2.43 2.58
N GLY A 161 7.29 1.45 2.60
CA GLY A 161 6.75 0.86 3.84
C GLY A 161 7.82 0.23 4.72
N ALA A 162 8.84 -0.37 4.10
CA ALA A 162 10.01 -0.93 4.76
C ALA A 162 11.08 0.12 5.14
N SER A 163 10.93 1.39 4.76
CA SER A 163 11.94 2.45 4.97
C SER A 163 13.33 2.09 4.39
N VAL A 164 13.34 1.42 3.24
CA VAL A 164 14.55 1.02 2.49
C VAL A 164 14.61 1.60 1.07
N GLY A 165 13.53 2.29 0.65
CA GLY A 165 13.39 2.96 -0.64
C GLY A 165 13.90 4.41 -0.67
N ILE A 166 13.25 5.29 -1.43
CA ILE A 166 13.76 6.64 -1.75
C ILE A 166 13.58 7.66 -0.63
N ASP A 167 12.95 7.30 0.49
CA ASP A 167 12.69 8.27 1.55
C ASP A 167 13.96 8.57 2.38
N PRO A 168 14.42 9.85 2.45
CA PRO A 168 15.50 10.25 3.35
C PRO A 168 15.07 10.34 4.82
N LYS A 169 13.78 10.21 5.13
CA LYS A 169 13.25 10.40 6.49
C LYS A 169 13.55 9.21 7.42
N PRO A 170 13.59 9.43 8.75
CA PRO A 170 13.79 8.37 9.73
C PRO A 170 12.70 7.29 9.68
N ILE A 171 12.99 6.12 10.27
CA ILE A 171 12.11 4.95 10.27
C ILE A 171 10.72 5.34 10.78
N ARG A 172 9.69 5.13 9.95
CA ARG A 172 8.29 5.34 10.33
C ARG A 172 7.68 4.00 10.73
N ILE A 173 7.44 3.85 12.04
CA ILE A 173 6.72 2.70 12.58
C ILE A 173 5.28 3.12 12.78
N PHE A 174 4.35 2.47 12.09
CA PHE A 174 2.93 2.72 12.28
C PHE A 174 2.39 1.88 13.43
N ASN A 175 1.79 2.54 14.43
CA ASN A 175 0.94 1.85 15.38
C ASN A 175 -0.42 1.58 14.70
N PRO A 176 -0.84 0.30 14.53
CA PRO A 176 -2.10 -0.04 13.87
C PRO A 176 -3.31 0.66 14.48
N TYR A 177 -3.37 0.78 15.81
CA TYR A 177 -4.48 1.41 16.52
C TYR A 177 -4.56 2.91 16.22
N SER A 178 -3.44 3.63 16.30
CA SER A 178 -3.41 5.05 15.97
C SER A 178 -3.70 5.32 14.48
N GLN A 179 -3.35 4.39 13.58
CA GLN A 179 -3.74 4.50 12.18
C GLN A 179 -5.25 4.28 12.00
N GLN A 180 -5.84 3.31 12.71
CA GLN A 180 -7.29 3.11 12.72
C GLN A 180 -8.02 4.35 13.23
N GLU A 181 -7.67 4.86 14.41
CA GLU A 181 -8.33 6.04 15.00
C GLU A 181 -8.26 7.25 14.08
N ARG A 182 -7.14 7.43 13.38
CA ARG A 182 -6.93 8.57 12.48
C ARG A 182 -7.64 8.44 11.14
N PHE A 183 -7.63 7.25 10.55
CA PHE A 183 -8.06 7.04 9.15
C PHE A 183 -9.36 6.24 9.01
N ASP A 184 -9.86 5.62 10.08
CA ASP A 184 -11.13 4.89 10.16
C ASP A 184 -11.83 5.12 11.53
N PRO A 185 -12.04 6.38 11.98
CA PRO A 185 -12.52 6.67 13.34
C PRO A 185 -13.88 6.03 13.67
N ASP A 186 -14.80 6.01 12.69
CA ASP A 186 -16.13 5.40 12.85
C ASP A 186 -16.17 3.86 12.58
N GLU A 187 -15.00 3.26 12.35
CA GLU A 187 -14.83 1.86 11.95
C GLU A 187 -15.64 1.44 10.70
N LYS A 188 -15.98 2.38 9.79
CA LYS A 188 -16.78 2.02 8.60
C LYS A 188 -16.01 1.12 7.65
N TYR A 189 -14.69 1.31 7.52
CA TYR A 189 -13.87 0.44 6.69
C TYR A 189 -13.73 -0.94 7.32
N ILE A 190 -13.51 -1.00 8.63
CA ILE A 190 -13.48 -2.27 9.38
C ILE A 190 -14.81 -3.02 9.24
N LYS A 191 -15.94 -2.38 9.53
CA LYS A 191 -17.27 -3.00 9.44
C LYS A 191 -17.63 -3.46 8.03
N LYS A 192 -17.05 -2.81 7.00
CA LYS A 192 -17.27 -3.16 5.60
C LYS A 192 -16.56 -4.45 5.18
N TYR A 193 -15.31 -4.65 5.60
CA TYR A 193 -14.49 -5.76 5.10
C TYR A 193 -14.23 -6.87 6.11
N LEU A 194 -14.26 -6.58 7.42
CA LEU A 194 -14.08 -7.59 8.45
C LEU A 194 -15.37 -8.39 8.67
N PRO A 195 -15.34 -9.74 8.56
CA PRO A 195 -16.50 -10.56 8.83
C PRO A 195 -17.06 -10.31 10.24
N LYS A 196 -18.39 -10.22 10.38
CA LYS A 196 -19.07 -9.90 11.66
C LYS A 196 -18.63 -10.81 12.82
N ILE A 197 -18.35 -12.07 12.56
CA ILE A 197 -17.90 -13.05 13.57
C ILE A 197 -16.53 -12.66 14.17
N MET A 198 -15.65 -12.03 13.38
CA MET A 198 -14.34 -11.57 13.86
C MET A 198 -14.43 -10.24 14.63
N ILE A 199 -15.46 -9.43 14.38
CA ILE A 199 -15.70 -8.19 15.13
C ILE A 199 -16.03 -8.49 16.60
N LEU A 200 -16.84 -9.53 16.85
CA LEU A 200 -17.33 -9.90 18.19
C LEU A 200 -16.30 -10.60 19.09
N LYS A 201 -15.26 -11.22 18.51
CA LYS A 201 -14.21 -11.92 19.28
C LYS A 201 -13.17 -10.98 19.92
N ASN A 202 -13.16 -9.71 19.54
CA ASN A 202 -12.17 -8.71 19.94
C ASN A 202 -12.81 -7.59 20.80
N GLN A 203 -13.88 -7.91 21.53
CA GLN A 203 -14.47 -7.12 22.63
C GLN A 203 -14.17 -7.83 23.95
#